data_AF-A0A258N683-F1
#
_entry.id   AF-A0A258N683-F1
#
_cell.length_a   1.000
_cell.length_b   1.000
_cell.length_c   1.000
_cell.angle_alpha   90.00
_cell.angle_beta   90.00
_cell.angle_gamma   90.00
#
_symmetry.space_group_name_H-M   'P 1'
#
loop_
_entity.id
_entity.type
_entity.pdbx_description
1 polymer ?
#
loop_
_entity_poly.entity_id
_entity_poly.type
_entity_poly.pdbx_seq_one_letter_code
_entity_poly.pdbx_strand_id
1 'polypeptide(L)'
;MRRDAAEYGGRFTSRLVLNEPGRPDLYNQWFDFYFPGTDRFTIWNASFVTARKAFWDKAHDLAHTRVGAMLTPEEREENSNWEFVPAQRSSTGKILTYKLAEREEMRFEQFGGLTFREQWRKLEAKIACNEPPVIHESFKLDRSYVHGIGLKIVLDVDVINQASIEAAIDRFIAVGETDWVSPEPVPRDRLPVVSEHEALATIKFPAE
;
A
#
# COMPACT_ATOMS: atom_id res chain seq x y z
N MET A 1 -3.38 -21.88 -11.94
CA MET A 1 -2.19 -21.47 -12.72
C MET A 1 -2.29 -21.81 -14.19
N ARG A 2 -2.50 -23.07 -14.63
CA ARG A 2 -2.65 -23.37 -16.09
C ARG A 2 -3.79 -22.61 -16.78
N ARG A 3 -4.89 -22.29 -16.08
CA ARG A 3 -6.02 -21.53 -16.64
C ARG A 3 -5.68 -20.07 -16.97
N ASP A 4 -4.74 -19.47 -16.22
CA ASP A 4 -4.40 -18.05 -16.33
C ASP A 4 -2.99 -17.87 -16.93
N ALA A 5 -2.42 -18.95 -17.50
CA ALA A 5 -1.06 -18.95 -18.02
C ALA A 5 -0.86 -17.98 -19.19
N ALA A 6 -1.92 -17.72 -19.96
CA ALA A 6 -1.90 -16.71 -21.02
C ALA A 6 -1.75 -15.28 -20.49
N GLU A 7 -2.12 -15.03 -19.23
CA GLU A 7 -2.13 -13.71 -18.61
C GLU A 7 -0.93 -13.49 -17.66
N TYR A 8 -0.47 -14.56 -16.98
CA TYR A 8 0.56 -14.49 -15.93
C TYR A 8 1.77 -15.41 -16.15
N GLY A 9 1.92 -16.03 -17.33
CA GLY A 9 3.07 -16.91 -17.63
C GLY A 9 3.06 -18.27 -16.94
N GLY A 10 2.07 -18.54 -16.08
CA GLY A 10 1.82 -19.87 -15.49
C GLY A 10 2.62 -20.20 -14.23
N ARG A 11 3.54 -19.33 -13.78
CA ARG A 11 4.28 -19.49 -12.50
C ARG A 11 3.50 -18.97 -11.29
N PHE A 12 2.61 -18.01 -11.51
CA PHE A 12 1.74 -17.45 -10.49
C PHE A 12 0.33 -17.23 -11.04
N THR A 13 -0.58 -16.80 -10.17
CA THR A 13 -1.94 -16.37 -10.51
C THR A 13 -2.35 -15.22 -9.59
N SER A 14 -3.29 -14.38 -10.03
CA SER A 14 -3.84 -13.30 -9.22
C SER A 14 -5.33 -13.11 -9.53
N ARG A 15 -6.02 -12.39 -8.65
CA ARG A 15 -7.37 -11.85 -8.92
C ARG A 15 -7.31 -10.40 -9.42
N LEU A 16 -6.13 -9.79 -9.44
CA LEU A 16 -5.90 -8.42 -9.87
C LEU A 16 -5.41 -8.40 -11.32
N VAL A 17 -5.77 -7.37 -12.07
CA VAL A 17 -5.27 -7.17 -13.44
C VAL A 17 -3.83 -6.68 -13.38
N LEU A 18 -2.90 -7.45 -13.95
CA LEU A 18 -1.47 -7.07 -13.99
C LEU A 18 -1.15 -6.06 -15.10
N ASN A 19 -1.69 -6.31 -16.30
CA ASN A 19 -1.39 -5.50 -17.48
C ASN A 19 -2.63 -4.73 -17.91
N GLU A 20 -2.83 -3.55 -17.34
CA GLU A 20 -3.90 -2.64 -17.72
C GLU A 20 -3.42 -1.70 -18.84
N PRO A 21 -3.95 -1.79 -20.07
CA PRO A 21 -3.49 -0.97 -21.19
C PRO A 21 -3.63 0.52 -20.90
N GLY A 22 -2.57 1.30 -21.16
CA GLY A 22 -2.58 2.75 -20.95
C GLY A 22 -2.42 3.19 -19.50
N ARG A 23 -2.32 2.26 -18.53
CA ARG A 23 -2.06 2.60 -17.14
C ARG A 23 -0.61 3.09 -16.97
N PRO A 24 -0.41 4.28 -16.38
CA PRO A 24 0.92 4.79 -16.10
C PRO A 24 1.69 3.90 -15.10
N ASP A 25 2.98 3.71 -15.37
CA ASP A 25 3.91 2.91 -14.57
C ASP A 25 3.94 3.26 -13.07
N LEU A 26 3.67 4.52 -12.74
CA LEU A 26 3.63 4.99 -11.36
C LEU A 26 2.50 4.36 -10.53
N TYR A 27 1.48 3.78 -11.18
CA TYR A 27 0.45 3.01 -10.50
C TYR A 27 0.79 1.52 -10.33
N ASN A 28 1.85 1.03 -10.97
CA ASN A 28 2.26 -0.38 -10.98
C ASN A 28 3.31 -0.63 -9.90
N GLN A 29 3.02 -0.20 -8.67
CA GLN A 29 3.97 -0.19 -7.55
C GLN A 29 3.64 -1.19 -6.45
N TRP A 30 2.48 -1.85 -6.57
CA TRP A 30 2.07 -2.95 -5.70
C TRP A 30 1.30 -3.99 -6.51
N PHE A 31 1.40 -5.26 -6.12
CA PHE A 31 0.63 -6.35 -6.71
C PHE A 31 0.53 -7.53 -5.75
N ASP A 32 -0.66 -8.09 -5.60
CA ASP A 32 -0.88 -9.32 -4.85
C ASP A 32 -1.00 -10.51 -5.80
N PHE A 33 -0.37 -11.63 -5.45
CA PHE A 33 -0.38 -12.84 -6.27
C PHE A 33 -0.13 -14.10 -5.44
N TYR A 34 -0.43 -15.25 -6.05
CA TYR A 34 -0.23 -16.57 -5.48
C TYR A 34 0.74 -17.37 -6.33
N PHE A 35 1.66 -18.09 -5.69
CA PHE A 35 2.56 -19.03 -6.37
C PHE A 35 2.86 -20.26 -5.50
N PRO A 36 3.21 -21.41 -6.09
CA PRO A 36 3.49 -22.62 -5.34
C PRO A 36 4.93 -22.59 -4.79
N GLY A 37 5.11 -23.06 -3.57
CA GLY A 37 6.43 -23.24 -2.98
C GLY A 37 7.17 -24.46 -3.53
N THR A 38 8.45 -24.58 -3.18
CA THR A 38 9.31 -25.68 -3.66
C THR A 38 8.88 -27.06 -3.14
N ASP A 39 8.25 -27.08 -1.96
CA ASP A 39 7.74 -28.29 -1.32
C ASP A 39 6.48 -28.87 -1.98
N ARG A 40 5.88 -28.16 -2.94
CA ARG A 40 4.61 -28.48 -3.64
C ARG A 40 3.35 -28.51 -2.75
N PHE A 41 3.46 -28.23 -1.46
CA PHE A 41 2.35 -28.21 -0.51
C PHE A 41 2.00 -26.79 -0.06
N THR A 42 2.99 -25.90 -0.07
CA THR A 42 2.83 -24.51 0.29
C THR A 42 2.35 -23.70 -0.92
N ILE A 43 1.33 -22.87 -0.69
CA ILE A 43 0.93 -21.81 -1.61
C ILE A 43 1.21 -20.51 -0.88
N TRP A 44 2.09 -19.70 -1.46
CA TRP A 44 2.43 -18.39 -0.93
C TRP A 44 1.37 -17.39 -1.35
N ASN A 45 0.80 -16.67 -0.37
CA ASN A 45 -0.03 -15.49 -0.62
C ASN A 45 0.86 -14.25 -0.54
N ALA A 46 1.36 -13.80 -1.69
CA ALA A 46 2.35 -12.76 -1.76
C ALA A 46 1.74 -11.38 -2.01
N SER A 47 2.23 -10.38 -1.27
CA SER A 47 2.03 -8.97 -1.55
C SER A 47 3.38 -8.34 -1.88
N PHE A 48 3.54 -7.90 -3.11
CA PHE A 48 4.77 -7.30 -3.60
C PHE A 48 4.60 -5.81 -3.76
N VAL A 49 5.44 -5.03 -3.09
CA VAL A 49 5.57 -3.59 -3.25
C VAL A 49 6.98 -3.23 -3.72
N THR A 50 7.09 -2.19 -4.55
CA THR A 50 8.39 -1.64 -4.92
C THR A 50 9.03 -0.90 -3.73
N ALA A 51 10.35 -0.70 -3.77
CA ALA A 51 11.05 0.15 -2.81
C ALA A 51 10.46 1.57 -2.76
N ARG A 52 10.01 2.08 -3.91
CA ARG A 52 9.29 3.34 -4.05
C ARG A 52 7.99 3.36 -3.24
N LYS A 53 7.13 2.35 -3.39
CA LYS A 53 5.88 2.27 -2.62
C LYS A 53 6.14 2.06 -1.14
N ALA A 54 7.07 1.19 -0.78
CA ALA A 54 7.48 0.98 0.61
C ALA A 54 8.01 2.27 1.28
N PHE A 55 8.71 3.11 0.52
CA PHE A 55 9.14 4.44 0.97
C PHE A 55 7.95 5.35 1.29
N TRP A 56 6.99 5.46 0.37
CA TRP A 56 5.80 6.27 0.58
C TRP A 56 4.96 5.77 1.75
N ASP A 57 4.72 4.46 1.85
CA ASP A 57 3.97 3.87 2.96
C ASP A 57 4.64 4.19 4.30
N LYS A 58 5.96 4.07 4.37
CA LYS A 58 6.71 4.38 5.60
C LYS A 58 6.70 5.87 5.95
N ALA A 59 6.80 6.75 4.95
CA ALA A 59 6.69 8.19 5.17
C ALA A 59 5.27 8.56 5.64
N HIS A 60 4.25 7.95 5.04
CA HIS A 60 2.84 8.10 5.37
C HIS A 60 2.54 7.66 6.81
N ASP A 61 3.00 6.47 7.22
CA ASP A 61 2.83 5.93 8.57
C ASP A 61 3.55 6.78 9.63
N LEU A 62 4.78 7.22 9.33
CA LEU A 62 5.54 8.11 10.21
C LEU A 62 4.83 9.45 10.38
N ALA A 63 4.33 10.04 9.29
CA ALA A 63 3.58 11.28 9.33
C ALA A 63 2.28 11.12 10.13
N HIS A 64 1.52 10.04 9.89
CA HIS A 64 0.29 9.73 10.62
C HIS A 64 0.54 9.64 12.12
N THR A 65 1.58 8.89 12.50
CA THR A 65 1.97 8.67 13.90
C THR A 65 2.36 9.98 14.57
N ARG A 66 3.15 10.82 13.89
CA ARG A 66 3.59 12.13 14.41
C ARG A 66 2.44 13.12 14.52
N VAL A 67 1.54 13.20 13.54
CA VAL A 67 0.36 14.07 13.62
C VAL A 67 -0.60 13.60 14.70
N GLY A 68 -0.83 12.28 14.79
CA GLY A 68 -1.54 11.68 15.91
C GLY A 68 -0.95 12.14 17.24
N ALA A 69 0.35 11.96 17.44
CA ALA A 69 1.07 12.34 18.67
C ALA A 69 0.88 13.80 19.12
N MET A 70 0.52 14.73 18.21
CA MET A 70 0.28 16.14 18.52
C MET A 70 -1.12 16.43 19.11
N LEU A 71 -2.08 15.51 18.94
CA LEU A 71 -3.44 15.63 19.46
C LEU A 71 -3.60 14.96 20.82
N THR A 72 -4.52 15.47 21.64
CA THR A 72 -4.95 14.79 22.87
C THR A 72 -5.74 13.51 22.54
N PRO A 73 -5.85 12.55 23.47
CA PRO A 73 -6.67 11.35 23.27
C PRO A 73 -8.13 11.68 22.90
N GLU A 74 -8.71 12.70 23.52
CA GLU A 74 -10.09 13.14 23.28
C GLU A 74 -10.25 13.70 21.86
N GLU A 75 -9.33 14.57 21.44
CA GLU A 75 -9.31 15.12 20.08
C GLU A 75 -9.17 14.02 19.02
N ARG A 76 -8.34 12.99 19.30
CA ARG A 76 -8.20 11.84 18.40
C ARG A 76 -9.46 11.00 18.32
N GLU A 77 -10.10 10.75 19.46
CA GLU A 77 -11.34 9.99 19.52
C GLU A 77 -12.45 10.71 18.77
N GLU A 78 -12.63 12.01 18.99
CA GLU A 78 -13.61 12.82 18.30
C GLU A 78 -13.35 12.89 16.79
N ASN A 79 -12.10 13.08 16.39
CA ASN A 79 -11.70 13.04 14.99
C ASN A 79 -11.89 11.67 14.33
N SER A 80 -11.76 10.57 15.10
CA SER A 80 -11.94 9.21 14.59
C SER A 80 -13.39 8.72 14.67
N ASN A 81 -14.27 9.47 15.35
CA ASN A 81 -15.65 9.08 15.54
C ASN A 81 -16.43 9.15 14.21
N TRP A 82 -16.98 8.02 13.79
CA TRP A 82 -17.79 7.93 12.57
C TRP A 82 -19.25 7.77 12.94
N GLU A 83 -20.04 8.79 12.65
CA GLU A 83 -21.49 8.73 12.84
C GLU A 83 -22.17 8.18 11.58
N PHE A 84 -23.10 7.24 11.76
CA PHE A 84 -23.85 6.65 10.66
C PHE A 84 -25.33 6.99 10.80
N VAL A 85 -25.92 7.50 9.72
CA VAL A 85 -27.34 7.86 9.66
C VAL A 85 -28.09 6.93 8.69
N PRO A 86 -29.37 6.59 8.95
CA PRO A 86 -30.17 5.79 8.02
C PRO A 86 -30.25 6.43 6.63
N ALA A 87 -29.90 5.68 5.59
CA ALA A 87 -29.93 6.15 4.20
C ALA A 87 -31.22 5.74 3.48
N GLN A 88 -31.67 4.50 3.68
CA GLN A 88 -32.89 3.98 3.05
C GLN A 88 -33.74 3.21 4.05
N ARG A 89 -35.06 3.29 3.86
CA ARG A 89 -36.05 2.53 4.62
C ARG A 89 -36.94 1.74 3.67
N SER A 90 -37.36 0.55 4.07
CA SER A 90 -38.36 -0.25 3.35
C SER A 90 -39.73 0.45 3.38
N SER A 91 -40.65 -0.05 2.57
CA SER A 91 -42.07 0.33 2.62
C SER A 91 -42.73 0.08 4.00
N THR A 92 -42.15 -0.79 4.83
CA THR A 92 -42.59 -1.09 6.21
C THR A 92 -41.87 -0.26 7.27
N GLY A 93 -41.00 0.69 6.88
CA GLY A 93 -40.26 1.57 7.78
C GLY A 93 -38.95 1.00 8.34
N LYS A 94 -38.59 -0.25 8.01
CA LYS A 94 -37.34 -0.90 8.43
C LYS A 94 -36.15 -0.23 7.73
N ILE A 95 -35.12 0.12 8.49
CA ILE A 95 -33.86 0.66 7.92
C ILE A 95 -33.18 -0.45 7.11
N LEU A 96 -32.89 -0.18 5.84
CA LEU A 96 -32.24 -1.11 4.92
C LEU A 96 -30.74 -0.85 4.83
N THR A 97 -30.34 0.42 4.85
CA THR A 97 -28.95 0.84 4.71
C THR A 97 -28.67 2.07 5.57
N TYR A 98 -27.40 2.24 5.94
CA TYR A 98 -26.86 3.42 6.59
C TYR A 98 -25.86 4.10 5.66
N LYS A 99 -25.68 5.41 5.82
CA LYS A 99 -24.60 6.17 5.21
C LYS A 99 -23.82 6.88 6.31
N LEU A 100 -22.55 7.18 6.04
CA LEU A 100 -21.76 8.04 6.90
C LEU A 100 -22.42 9.43 6.94
N ALA A 101 -22.56 9.99 8.14
CA ALA A 101 -23.02 11.36 8.31
C ALA A 101 -21.99 12.32 7.72
N GLU A 102 -22.46 13.30 6.94
CA GLU A 102 -21.61 14.39 6.48
C GLU A 102 -21.30 15.30 7.68
N ARG A 103 -20.02 15.50 7.95
CA ARG A 103 -19.53 16.46 8.95
C ARG A 103 -18.36 17.23 8.35
N GLU A 104 -18.21 18.49 8.75
CA GLU A 104 -16.99 19.22 8.42
C GLU A 104 -15.79 18.57 9.12
N GLU A 105 -14.66 18.48 8.41
CA GLU A 105 -13.41 18.02 9.03
C GLU A 105 -13.00 18.98 10.14
N MET A 106 -12.72 18.42 11.32
CA MET A 106 -12.25 19.19 12.47
C MET A 106 -10.94 19.90 12.14
N ARG A 107 -10.87 21.18 12.52
CA ARG A 107 -9.65 22.00 12.43
C ARG A 107 -9.05 22.14 13.81
N PHE A 108 -7.74 21.96 13.90
CA PHE A 108 -7.01 21.95 15.16
C PHE A 108 -6.14 23.21 15.26
N GLU A 109 -6.20 23.91 16.39
CA GLU A 109 -5.38 25.10 16.64
C GLU A 109 -3.89 24.75 16.63
N GLN A 110 -3.53 23.56 17.15
CA GLN A 110 -2.18 23.00 17.16
C GLN A 110 -1.59 22.85 15.75
N PHE A 111 -2.45 22.69 14.74
CA PHE A 111 -2.03 22.61 13.33
C PHE A 111 -2.09 23.95 12.61
N GLY A 112 -2.32 25.05 13.33
CA GLY A 112 -2.53 26.38 12.74
C GLY A 112 -3.83 26.48 11.96
N GLY A 113 -4.88 25.78 12.41
CA GLY A 113 -6.20 25.76 11.78
C GLY A 113 -6.33 24.76 10.62
N LEU A 114 -5.34 23.90 10.40
CA LEU A 114 -5.42 22.80 9.43
C LEU A 114 -6.22 21.62 10.00
N THR A 115 -6.81 20.82 9.11
CA THR A 115 -7.39 19.53 9.48
C THR A 115 -6.31 18.49 9.74
N PHE A 116 -6.66 17.37 10.38
CA PHE A 116 -5.75 16.25 10.58
C PHE A 116 -5.15 15.77 9.26
N ARG A 117 -5.97 15.65 8.21
CA ARG A 117 -5.57 15.17 6.88
C ARG A 117 -4.65 16.16 6.16
N GLU A 118 -4.93 17.46 6.27
CA GLU A 118 -4.07 18.51 5.70
C GLU A 118 -2.69 18.53 6.36
N GLN A 119 -2.65 18.50 7.70
CA GLN A 119 -1.41 18.46 8.45
C GLN A 119 -0.62 17.18 8.19
N TRP A 120 -1.30 16.04 8.07
CA TRP A 120 -0.71 14.76 7.71
C TRP A 120 -0.02 14.81 6.35
N ARG A 121 -0.72 15.26 5.31
CA ARG A 121 -0.14 15.41 3.96
C ARG A 121 1.08 16.34 3.97
N LYS A 122 0.99 17.46 4.67
CA LYS A 122 2.09 18.42 4.82
C LYS A 122 3.31 17.79 5.49
N LEU A 123 3.10 16.98 6.53
CA LEU A 123 4.18 16.30 7.22
C LEU A 123 4.77 15.15 6.39
N GLU A 124 3.93 14.41 5.66
CA GLU A 124 4.36 13.35 4.75
C GLU A 124 5.32 13.90 3.67
N ALA A 125 4.94 15.00 3.00
CA ALA A 125 5.81 15.65 2.01
C ALA A 125 7.13 16.15 2.63
N LYS A 126 7.07 16.69 3.84
CA LYS A 126 8.29 17.10 4.58
C LYS A 126 9.19 15.92 4.91
N ILE A 127 8.64 14.77 5.30
CA ILE A 127 9.41 13.55 5.60
C ILE A 127 10.04 13.01 4.33
N ALA A 128 9.28 12.89 3.24
CA ALA A 128 9.79 12.40 1.96
C ALA A 128 11.02 13.22 1.47
N CYS A 129 10.98 14.54 1.66
CA CYS A 129 12.03 15.45 1.22
C CYS A 129 13.20 15.55 2.21
N ASN A 130 12.92 15.81 3.50
CA ASN A 130 13.94 16.23 4.48
C ASN A 130 14.40 15.13 5.44
N GLU A 131 13.55 14.13 5.70
CA GLU A 131 13.82 13.03 6.65
C GLU A 131 13.48 11.68 6.00
N PRO A 132 14.10 11.34 4.85
CA PRO A 132 13.68 10.19 4.07
C PRO A 132 13.84 8.88 4.87
N PRO A 133 12.78 8.07 5.01
CA PRO A 133 12.90 6.79 5.69
C PRO A 133 13.83 5.82 4.94
N VAL A 134 14.62 5.07 5.70
CA VAL A 134 15.49 4.00 5.15
C VAL A 134 14.63 2.81 4.74
N ILE A 135 14.83 2.33 3.51
CA ILE A 135 14.15 1.17 2.92
C ILE A 135 15.18 0.11 2.57
N HIS A 136 14.86 -1.13 2.91
CA HIS A 136 15.63 -2.31 2.51
C HIS A 136 14.75 -3.21 1.65
N GLU A 137 15.36 -3.82 0.65
CA GLU A 137 14.73 -4.97 0.01
C GLU A 137 14.54 -6.07 1.05
N SER A 138 13.40 -6.76 1.01
CA SER A 138 13.09 -7.80 1.98
C SER A 138 12.05 -8.80 1.51
N PHE A 139 12.12 -9.98 2.10
CA PHE A 139 11.07 -10.98 2.15
C PHE A 139 10.66 -11.15 3.61
N LYS A 140 9.38 -11.01 3.92
CA LYS A 140 8.86 -11.20 5.28
C LYS A 140 7.66 -12.12 5.27
N LEU A 141 7.73 -13.20 6.00
CA LEU A 141 6.66 -14.16 6.17
C LEU A 141 5.65 -13.65 7.21
N ASP A 142 4.38 -13.78 6.90
CA ASP A 142 3.28 -13.55 7.81
C ASP A 142 2.51 -14.85 8.04
N ARG A 143 2.80 -15.49 9.18
CA ARG A 143 2.12 -16.73 9.60
C ARG A 143 0.83 -16.48 10.38
N SER A 144 0.49 -15.22 10.66
CA SER A 144 -0.73 -14.86 11.38
C SER A 144 -1.95 -14.76 10.47
N TYR A 145 -1.74 -14.87 9.16
CA TYR A 145 -2.80 -14.75 8.18
C TYR A 145 -3.72 -15.99 8.18
N VAL A 146 -5.00 -15.77 8.50
CA VAL A 146 -6.00 -16.84 8.68
C VAL A 146 -6.19 -17.70 7.42
N HIS A 147 -5.87 -17.18 6.24
CA HIS A 147 -6.08 -17.88 4.96
C HIS A 147 -4.79 -18.44 4.33
N GLY A 148 -3.70 -18.55 5.07
CA GLY A 148 -2.45 -19.19 4.61
C GLY A 148 -1.18 -18.51 5.12
N ILE A 149 -0.04 -18.82 4.53
CA ILE A 149 1.21 -18.14 4.85
C ILE A 149 1.35 -16.93 3.92
N GLY A 150 1.28 -15.74 4.50
CA GLY A 150 1.52 -14.49 3.80
C GLY A 150 3.00 -14.30 3.52
N LEU A 151 3.32 -13.65 2.40
CA LEU A 151 4.67 -13.21 2.05
C LEU A 151 4.60 -11.74 1.66
N LYS A 152 5.27 -10.86 2.42
CA LYS A 152 5.48 -9.47 2.01
C LYS A 152 6.83 -9.37 1.29
N ILE A 153 6.80 -8.85 0.08
CA ILE A 153 7.98 -8.63 -0.76
C ILE A 153 8.20 -7.13 -0.92
N VAL A 154 9.42 -6.68 -0.66
CA VAL A 154 9.89 -5.32 -1.00
C VAL A 154 11.12 -5.47 -1.87
N LEU A 155 11.09 -5.02 -3.13
CA LEU A 155 12.24 -5.04 -4.03
C LEU A 155 12.42 -3.71 -4.75
N ASP A 156 13.66 -3.38 -5.10
CA ASP A 156 14.02 -2.17 -5.83
C ASP A 156 13.88 -2.37 -7.35
N VAL A 157 12.62 -2.36 -7.79
CA VAL A 157 12.23 -2.39 -9.20
C VAL A 157 11.37 -1.17 -9.52
N ASP A 158 11.48 -0.66 -10.75
CA ASP A 158 10.74 0.55 -11.15
C ASP A 158 9.23 0.31 -11.30
N VAL A 159 8.87 -0.88 -11.79
CA VAL A 159 7.52 -1.27 -12.17
C VAL A 159 7.31 -2.74 -11.84
N ILE A 160 6.16 -3.07 -11.26
CA ILE A 160 5.72 -4.44 -11.10
C ILE A 160 5.04 -4.90 -12.39
N ASN A 161 5.67 -5.87 -13.03
CA ASN A 161 5.18 -6.60 -14.19
C ASN A 161 5.51 -8.10 -14.05
N GLN A 162 5.11 -8.90 -15.03
CA GLN A 162 5.32 -10.35 -15.00
C GLN A 162 6.80 -10.72 -14.76
N ALA A 163 7.73 -10.07 -15.47
CA ALA A 163 9.15 -10.37 -15.36
C ALA A 163 9.71 -10.07 -13.95
N SER A 164 9.31 -8.94 -13.36
CA SER A 164 9.71 -8.60 -11.99
C SER A 164 9.14 -9.57 -10.94
N ILE A 165 7.91 -10.07 -11.15
CA ILE A 165 7.28 -11.04 -10.26
C ILE A 165 7.99 -12.39 -10.35
N GLU A 166 8.27 -12.86 -11.56
CA GLU A 166 8.99 -14.12 -11.77
C GLU A 166 10.40 -14.05 -11.19
N ALA A 167 11.12 -12.94 -11.38
CA ALA A 167 12.43 -12.71 -10.77
C ALA A 167 12.36 -12.67 -9.23
N ALA A 168 11.30 -12.07 -8.66
CA ALA A 168 11.08 -12.04 -7.22
C ALA A 168 10.85 -13.46 -6.65
N ILE A 169 10.06 -14.27 -7.36
CA ILE A 169 9.83 -15.68 -7.02
C ILE A 169 11.15 -16.45 -7.06
N ASP A 170 11.93 -16.32 -8.13
CA ASP A 170 13.22 -17.01 -8.28
C ASP A 170 14.19 -16.62 -7.15
N ARG A 171 14.26 -15.34 -6.79
CA ARG A 171 15.09 -14.86 -5.67
C ARG A 171 14.59 -15.40 -4.34
N PHE A 172 13.28 -15.38 -4.09
CA PHE A 172 12.69 -15.89 -2.85
C PHE A 172 12.95 -17.40 -2.68
N ILE A 173 12.85 -18.17 -3.76
CA ILE A 173 13.21 -19.59 -3.77
C ILE A 173 14.72 -19.77 -3.51
N ALA A 174 15.58 -18.96 -4.14
CA ALA A 174 17.02 -19.05 -3.98
C ALA A 174 17.50 -18.74 -2.55
N VAL A 175 16.81 -17.85 -1.83
CA VAL A 175 17.11 -17.59 -0.40
C VAL A 175 16.53 -18.67 0.54
N GLY A 176 15.80 -19.65 0.01
CA GLY A 176 15.26 -20.77 0.77
C GLY A 176 13.87 -20.54 1.34
N GLU A 177 13.05 -19.70 0.72
CA GLU A 177 11.65 -19.45 1.10
C GLU A 177 11.47 -18.98 2.56
N THR A 178 12.37 -18.11 3.02
CA THR A 178 12.47 -17.63 4.41
C THR A 178 12.51 -16.10 4.48
N ASP A 179 12.41 -15.57 5.70
CA ASP A 179 12.66 -14.16 5.97
C ASP A 179 14.06 -13.76 5.50
N TRP A 180 14.14 -12.63 4.82
CA TRP A 180 15.40 -12.08 4.33
C TRP A 180 15.31 -10.56 4.25
N VAL A 181 16.42 -9.88 4.54
CA VAL A 181 16.55 -8.44 4.41
C VAL A 181 17.91 -8.15 3.77
N SER A 182 17.94 -7.26 2.78
CA SER A 182 19.19 -6.79 2.20
C SER A 182 20.04 -6.10 3.28
N PRO A 183 21.33 -6.42 3.40
CA PRO A 183 22.22 -5.73 4.33
C PRO A 183 22.38 -4.25 3.94
N GLU A 184 22.31 -3.94 2.65
CA GLU A 184 22.43 -2.59 2.13
C GLU A 184 21.03 -1.99 1.89
N PRO A 185 20.78 -0.75 2.32
CA PRO A 185 19.55 -0.06 2.02
C PRO A 185 19.48 0.33 0.54
N VAL A 186 18.25 0.53 0.04
CA VAL A 186 18.03 1.08 -1.29
C VAL A 186 18.63 2.49 -1.35
N PRO A 187 19.48 2.78 -2.35
CA PRO A 187 20.10 4.09 -2.51
C PRO A 187 19.08 5.23 -2.57
N ARG A 188 19.39 6.37 -1.93
CA ARG A 188 18.46 7.50 -1.80
C ARG A 188 18.04 8.08 -3.16
N ASP A 189 18.92 8.08 -4.14
CA ASP A 189 18.67 8.55 -5.51
C ASP A 189 17.65 7.68 -6.27
N ARG A 190 17.42 6.44 -5.83
CA ARG A 190 16.37 5.55 -6.34
C ARG A 190 15.02 5.73 -5.65
N LEU A 191 14.96 6.50 -4.57
CA LEU A 191 13.76 6.75 -3.79
C LEU A 191 13.13 8.11 -4.12
N PRO A 192 11.79 8.27 -4.00
CA PRO A 192 11.12 9.54 -4.25
C PRO A 192 11.62 10.71 -3.40
N VAL A 193 11.60 11.93 -3.96
CA VAL A 193 11.83 13.19 -3.23
C VAL A 193 10.53 13.93 -2.89
N VAL A 194 9.41 13.43 -3.39
CA VAL A 194 8.05 13.95 -3.20
C VAL A 194 7.14 12.87 -2.59
N SER A 195 6.02 13.29 -2.03
CA SER A 195 4.98 12.39 -1.53
C SER A 195 4.30 11.60 -2.66
N GLU A 196 3.63 10.49 -2.33
CA GLU A 196 2.86 9.71 -3.31
C GLU A 196 1.77 10.58 -3.94
N HIS A 197 1.10 11.40 -3.13
CA HIS A 197 0.05 12.30 -3.60
C HIS A 197 0.56 13.30 -4.65
N GLU A 198 1.69 13.96 -4.38
CA GLU A 198 2.31 14.90 -5.32
C GLU A 198 2.76 14.19 -6.60
N ALA A 199 3.36 13.01 -6.48
CA ALA A 199 3.81 12.24 -7.63
C ALA A 199 2.64 11.84 -8.54
N LEU A 200 1.56 11.29 -7.95
CA LEU A 200 0.37 10.89 -8.69
C LEU A 200 -0.38 12.08 -9.31
N ALA A 201 -0.35 13.26 -8.69
CA ALA A 201 -0.95 14.48 -9.23
C ALA A 201 -0.30 14.97 -10.54
N THR A 202 0.93 14.53 -10.84
CA THR A 202 1.62 14.88 -12.11
C THR A 202 1.16 14.03 -13.30
N ILE A 203 0.47 12.92 -13.04
CA ILE A 203 0.02 12.00 -14.09
C ILE A 203 -1.13 12.65 -14.86
N LYS A 204 -0.96 12.77 -16.17
CA LYS A 204 -2.04 13.13 -17.10
C LYS A 204 -2.57 11.85 -17.72
N PHE A 205 -3.85 11.57 -17.52
CA PHE A 205 -4.53 10.54 -18.31
C PHE A 205 -4.66 11.04 -19.75
N PRO A 206 -4.37 10.22 -20.77
CA PRO A 206 -4.78 10.55 -22.12
C PRO A 206 -6.29 10.75 -22.12
N ALA A 207 -6.75 11.90 -22.62
CA ALA A 207 -8.17 12.11 -22.87
C ALA A 207 -8.61 11.09 -23.92
N GLU A 208 -9.75 10.44 -23.68
CA GLU A 208 -10.43 9.59 -24.68
C GLU A 208 -10.78 10.37 -25.95
#